data_AF-A0A7S1WUG7-F1
#
_entry.id   AF-A0A7S1WUG7-F1
#
_cell.length_a   1.000
_cell.length_b   1.000
_cell.length_c   1.000
_cell.angle_alpha   90.00
_cell.angle_beta   90.00
_cell.angle_gamma   90.00
#
_symmetry.space_group_name_H-M   'P 1'
#
loop_
_entity.id
_entity.type
_entity.pdbx_description
1 polymer ?
#
loop_
_entity_poly.entity_id
_entity_poly.type
_entity_poly.pdbx_seq_one_letter_code
_entity_poly.pdbx_strand_id
1 'polypeptide(L)'
;WTEGCAAYDGTPLAERLRKEYGPTYMIFHILMTMFVTVGLFNLIMAIFIDNVVTNQLMRKHAEMVDRSSEIEKRLKYLFVRFFMEAEETKSRKSDNSFVRYVTRRSQVAVDLLTVGYSSTYIPLVEKEWAKLKARGVSITKDVFMLWLENGEFQQLLDDAEIDTANRAELFDVLDADMGGQLTMDELITGLMKLRGSVTKSDIVAIRLKVRYLTGIVENKVLDEGTG
;
A
#
# COMPACT_ATOMS: atom_id res chain seq x y z
N TRP A 1 -6.60 -29.64 -37.07
CA TRP A 1 -7.79 -30.33 -37.59
C TRP A 1 -8.02 -29.91 -39.05
N THR A 2 -7.19 -30.38 -39.99
CA THR A 2 -7.41 -30.28 -41.47
C THR A 2 -6.56 -31.29 -42.28
N GLU A 3 -5.93 -32.30 -41.69
CA GLU A 3 -5.06 -33.24 -42.43
C GLU A 3 -5.79 -34.36 -43.21
N GLY A 4 -7.09 -34.19 -43.47
CA GLY A 4 -7.91 -35.26 -44.06
C GLY A 4 -7.66 -35.53 -45.54
N CYS A 5 -7.24 -34.54 -46.33
CA CYS A 5 -7.19 -34.63 -47.80
C CYS A 5 -5.97 -33.90 -48.39
N ALA A 6 -4.76 -34.25 -47.96
CA ALA A 6 -3.54 -33.62 -48.49
C ALA A 6 -3.08 -34.14 -49.86
N ALA A 7 -3.66 -35.26 -50.33
CA ALA A 7 -3.30 -35.86 -51.61
C ALA A 7 -4.26 -35.42 -52.73
N TYR A 8 -3.74 -35.28 -53.96
CA TYR A 8 -4.49 -34.87 -55.16
C TYR A 8 -5.68 -35.80 -55.49
N ASP A 9 -5.69 -37.01 -54.92
CA ASP A 9 -6.72 -38.03 -55.08
C ASP A 9 -7.72 -38.10 -53.91
N GLY A 10 -7.64 -37.17 -52.96
CA GLY A 10 -8.53 -37.12 -51.80
C GLY A 10 -8.32 -38.24 -50.78
N THR A 11 -7.26 -39.05 -50.91
CA THR A 11 -6.97 -40.09 -49.93
C THR A 11 -6.29 -39.52 -48.69
N PRO A 12 -6.62 -40.03 -47.48
CA PRO A 12 -5.97 -39.59 -46.26
C PRO A 12 -4.50 -40.00 -46.28
N LEU A 13 -3.61 -39.01 -46.11
CA LEU A 13 -2.16 -39.17 -46.20
C LEU A 13 -1.64 -40.26 -45.26
N ALA A 14 -2.23 -40.37 -44.07
CA ALA A 14 -1.92 -41.38 -43.05
C ALA A 14 -2.12 -42.82 -43.57
N GLU A 15 -3.12 -43.07 -44.41
CA GLU A 15 -3.42 -44.39 -44.94
C GLU A 15 -2.45 -44.79 -46.08
N ARG A 16 -1.98 -43.81 -46.86
CA ARG A 16 -0.90 -44.03 -47.83
C ARG A 16 0.44 -44.33 -47.13
N LEU A 17 0.80 -43.52 -46.12
CA LEU A 17 2.02 -43.72 -45.32
C LEU A 17 2.04 -45.09 -44.62
N ARG A 18 0.88 -45.56 -44.11
CA ARG A 18 0.75 -46.89 -43.51
C ARG A 18 1.05 -48.02 -44.49
N LYS A 19 0.58 -47.90 -45.74
CA LYS A 19 0.79 -48.93 -46.77
C LYS A 19 2.24 -48.97 -47.26
N GLU A 20 2.92 -47.83 -47.29
CA GLU A 20 4.28 -47.70 -47.82
C GLU A 20 5.38 -47.96 -46.77
N TYR A 21 5.22 -47.44 -45.55
CA TYR A 21 6.23 -47.53 -44.49
C TYR A 21 5.89 -48.52 -43.37
N GLY A 22 4.70 -49.12 -43.42
CA GLY A 22 4.27 -50.16 -42.49
C GLY A 22 3.81 -49.65 -41.11
N PRO A 23 3.39 -50.57 -40.22
CA PRO A 23 2.73 -50.23 -38.95
C PRO A 23 3.65 -49.59 -37.91
N THR A 24 4.93 -49.95 -37.87
CA THR A 24 5.89 -49.39 -36.90
C THR A 24 6.09 -47.89 -37.08
N TYR A 25 6.18 -47.45 -38.34
CA TYR A 25 6.26 -46.04 -38.69
C TYR A 25 5.01 -45.27 -38.25
N MET A 26 3.82 -45.86 -38.40
CA MET A 26 2.55 -45.25 -37.98
C MET A 26 2.46 -45.03 -36.48
N ILE A 27 2.92 -45.98 -35.66
CA ILE A 27 2.95 -45.83 -34.20
C ILE A 27 3.86 -44.66 -33.82
N PHE A 28 5.05 -44.57 -34.42
CA PHE A 28 5.98 -43.48 -34.17
C PHE A 28 5.39 -42.13 -34.59
N HIS A 29 4.75 -42.06 -35.76
CA HIS A 29 4.06 -40.87 -36.24
C HIS A 29 2.94 -40.42 -35.28
N ILE A 30 2.12 -41.35 -34.80
CA ILE A 30 1.06 -41.03 -33.82
C ILE A 30 1.64 -40.51 -32.50
N LEU A 31 2.70 -41.15 -31.98
CA LEU A 31 3.34 -40.72 -30.73
C LEU A 31 3.99 -39.35 -30.88
N MET A 32 4.68 -39.10 -31.99
CA MET A 32 5.31 -37.80 -32.26
C MET A 32 4.25 -36.69 -32.40
N THR A 33 3.16 -36.95 -33.13
CA THR A 33 2.05 -36.00 -33.28
C THR A 33 1.33 -35.75 -31.95
N MET A 34 1.11 -36.77 -31.11
CA MET A 34 0.59 -36.60 -29.76
C MET A 34 1.52 -35.76 -28.88
N PHE A 35 2.81 -36.02 -28.94
CA PHE A 35 3.80 -35.26 -28.17
C PHE A 35 3.83 -33.79 -28.59
N VAL A 36 3.87 -33.51 -29.90
CA VAL A 36 3.88 -32.12 -30.42
C VAL A 36 2.58 -31.40 -30.08
N THR A 37 1.43 -32.04 -30.26
CA THR A 37 0.14 -31.39 -29.99
C THR A 37 -0.03 -31.10 -28.50
N VAL A 38 0.19 -32.08 -27.64
CA VAL A 38 0.08 -31.88 -26.17
C VAL A 38 1.16 -30.91 -25.68
N GLY A 39 2.40 -31.04 -26.15
CA GLY A 39 3.50 -30.17 -25.75
C GLY A 39 3.31 -28.72 -26.19
N LEU A 40 2.91 -28.49 -27.44
CA LEU A 40 2.63 -27.15 -27.97
C LEU A 40 1.44 -26.50 -27.25
N PHE A 41 0.36 -27.26 -27.02
CA PHE A 41 -0.78 -26.75 -26.25
C PHE A 41 -0.39 -26.37 -24.83
N ASN A 42 0.35 -27.23 -24.14
CA ASN A 42 0.79 -26.95 -22.76
C ASN A 42 1.74 -25.74 -22.71
N LEU A 43 2.64 -25.58 -23.70
CA LEU A 43 3.52 -24.42 -23.80
C LEU A 43 2.73 -23.12 -24.01
N ILE A 44 1.79 -23.11 -24.98
CA ILE A 44 0.97 -21.94 -25.27
C ILE A 44 0.07 -21.59 -24.08
N MET A 45 -0.53 -22.60 -23.45
CA MET A 45 -1.38 -22.40 -22.27
C MET A 45 -0.60 -21.81 -21.10
N ALA A 46 0.61 -22.31 -20.83
CA ALA A 46 1.47 -21.75 -19.79
C ALA A 46 1.76 -20.25 -20.04
N ILE A 47 2.19 -19.90 -21.26
CA ILE A 47 2.47 -18.51 -21.64
C ILE A 47 1.22 -17.63 -21.54
N PHE A 48 0.06 -18.14 -21.98
CA PHE A 48 -1.19 -17.38 -21.93
C PHE A 48 -1.67 -17.14 -20.50
N ILE A 49 -1.63 -18.17 -19.64
CA ILE A 49 -2.00 -18.06 -18.23
C ILE A 49 -1.11 -17.05 -17.54
N ASP A 50 0.21 -17.12 -17.74
CA ASP A 50 1.14 -16.17 -17.15
C ASP A 50 0.83 -14.73 -17.60
N ASN A 51 0.55 -14.53 -18.88
CA ASN A 51 0.17 -13.21 -19.41
C ASN A 51 -1.16 -12.71 -18.83
N VAL A 52 -2.19 -13.56 -18.76
CA VAL A 52 -3.51 -13.16 -18.23
C VAL A 52 -3.44 -12.87 -16.74
N VAL A 53 -2.83 -13.77 -15.96
CA VAL A 53 -2.67 -13.63 -14.51
C VAL A 53 -1.81 -12.41 -14.19
N THR A 54 -0.68 -12.23 -14.88
CA THR A 54 0.19 -11.06 -14.66
C THR A 54 -0.53 -9.76 -15.00
N ASN A 55 -1.27 -9.70 -16.10
CA ASN A 55 -2.05 -8.50 -16.44
C ASN A 55 -3.16 -8.21 -15.41
N GLN A 56 -3.83 -9.24 -14.90
CA GLN A 56 -4.82 -9.08 -13.84
C GLN A 56 -4.18 -8.60 -12.52
N LEU A 57 -3.02 -9.16 -12.16
CA LEU A 57 -2.25 -8.73 -11.00
C LEU A 57 -1.79 -7.28 -11.15
N MET A 58 -1.24 -6.89 -12.31
CA MET A 58 -0.78 -5.54 -12.59
C MET A 58 -1.91 -4.50 -12.54
N ARG A 59 -3.10 -4.82 -13.06
CA ARG A 59 -4.27 -3.93 -12.96
C ARG A 59 -4.71 -3.74 -11.51
N LYS A 60 -4.82 -4.83 -10.74
CA LYS A 60 -5.12 -4.73 -9.31
C LYS A 60 -4.03 -3.97 -8.55
N HIS A 61 -2.76 -4.17 -8.90
CA HIS A 61 -1.64 -3.42 -8.31
C HIS A 61 -1.72 -1.93 -8.63
N ALA A 62 -2.03 -1.55 -9.87
CA ALA A 62 -2.20 -0.15 -10.25
C ALA A 62 -3.37 0.50 -9.50
N GLU A 63 -4.52 -0.18 -9.40
CA GLU A 63 -5.68 0.28 -8.61
C GLU A 63 -5.36 0.40 -7.12
N MET A 64 -4.54 -0.49 -6.57
CA MET A 64 -4.06 -0.40 -5.18
C MET A 64 -3.06 0.74 -4.97
N VAL A 65 -2.21 1.05 -5.94
CA VAL A 65 -1.25 2.16 -5.89
C VAL A 65 -1.98 3.51 -5.96
N ASP A 66 -2.99 3.64 -6.82
CA ASP A 66 -3.75 4.89 -6.95
C ASP A 66 -4.56 5.19 -5.68
N ARG A 67 -5.32 4.21 -5.19
CA ARG A 67 -6.02 4.31 -3.88
C ARG A 67 -5.05 4.58 -2.73
N SER A 68 -3.84 4.05 -2.82
CA SER A 68 -2.83 4.28 -1.79
C SER A 68 -2.43 5.74 -1.68
N SER A 69 -2.17 6.39 -2.81
CA SER A 69 -1.80 7.81 -2.84
C SER A 69 -2.94 8.68 -2.29
N GLU A 70 -4.18 8.30 -2.58
CA GLU A 70 -5.34 9.05 -2.14
C GLU A 70 -5.57 8.99 -0.62
N ILE A 71 -5.43 7.80 -0.03
CA ILE A 71 -5.52 7.63 1.43
C ILE A 71 -4.42 8.43 2.13
N GLU A 72 -3.19 8.43 1.60
CA GLU A 72 -2.09 9.22 2.17
C GLU A 72 -2.41 10.72 2.19
N LYS A 73 -2.93 11.27 1.08
CA LYS A 73 -3.32 12.67 0.98
C LYS A 73 -4.43 13.01 1.96
N ARG A 74 -5.44 12.15 2.10
CA ARG A 74 -6.54 12.31 3.07
C ARG A 74 -6.03 12.29 4.51
N LEU A 75 -5.09 11.40 4.84
CA LEU A 75 -4.46 11.34 6.16
C LEU A 75 -3.70 12.63 6.48
N LYS A 76 -2.85 13.10 5.56
CA LYS A 76 -2.12 14.37 5.73
C LYS A 76 -3.07 15.55 5.90
N TYR A 77 -4.16 15.60 5.13
CA TYR A 77 -5.19 16.62 5.25
C TYR A 77 -5.79 16.64 6.67
N LEU A 78 -6.22 15.48 7.19
CA LEU A 78 -6.79 15.40 8.54
C LEU A 78 -5.81 15.82 9.62
N PHE A 79 -4.56 15.35 9.55
CA PHE A 79 -3.55 15.71 10.55
C PHE A 79 -3.23 17.20 10.52
N VAL A 80 -3.02 17.79 9.35
CA VAL A 80 -2.82 19.25 9.24
C VAL A 80 -4.01 20.00 9.84
N ARG A 81 -5.24 19.54 9.57
CA ARG A 81 -6.45 20.15 10.13
C ARG A 81 -6.50 20.06 11.66
N PHE A 82 -6.21 18.88 12.23
CA PHE A 82 -6.15 18.70 13.68
C PHE A 82 -5.08 19.57 14.34
N PHE A 83 -3.92 19.74 13.70
CA PHE A 83 -2.88 20.65 14.21
C PHE A 83 -3.31 22.11 14.20
N MET A 84 -3.97 22.56 13.13
CA MET A 84 -4.48 23.92 13.05
C MET A 84 -5.53 24.19 14.12
N GLU A 85 -6.44 23.24 14.36
CA GLU A 85 -7.45 23.34 15.42
C GLU A 85 -6.81 23.41 16.82
N ALA A 86 -5.79 22.59 17.07
CA ALA A 86 -5.07 22.58 18.33
C ALA A 86 -4.31 23.90 18.61
N GLU A 87 -3.75 24.57 17.59
CA GLU A 87 -3.09 25.87 17.74
C GLU A 87 -4.09 27.00 18.10
N GLU A 88 -5.30 26.98 17.53
CA GLU A 88 -6.33 28.00 17.81
C GLU A 88 -6.80 27.96 19.29
N THR A 89 -6.90 26.76 19.89
CA THR A 89 -7.36 26.62 21.28
C THR A 89 -6.36 27.15 22.32
N LYS A 90 -5.05 27.10 22.04
CA LYS A 90 -3.99 27.62 22.92
C LYS A 90 -3.95 29.15 22.92
N SER A 91 -4.18 29.78 21.77
CA SER A 91 -4.18 31.25 21.62
C SER A 91 -5.28 31.94 22.45
N ARG A 92 -6.38 31.25 22.74
CA ARG A 92 -7.55 31.80 23.45
C ARG A 92 -7.41 31.83 24.98
N LYS A 93 -6.43 31.12 25.58
CA LYS A 93 -6.26 31.00 27.04
C LYS A 93 -5.14 31.87 27.65
N SER A 94 -4.27 32.49 26.84
CA SER A 94 -3.11 33.25 27.34
C SER A 94 -3.22 34.75 27.05
N ASP A 95 -3.72 35.46 28.06
CA ASP A 95 -3.37 36.84 28.43
C ASP A 95 -3.74 38.03 27.51
N ASN A 96 -4.30 39.03 28.18
CA ASN A 96 -5.05 40.15 27.63
C ASN A 96 -4.15 41.39 27.48
N SER A 97 -3.09 41.33 26.67
CA SER A 97 -2.35 42.53 26.25
C SER A 97 -1.41 42.32 25.05
N PHE A 98 -1.81 41.56 24.04
CA PHE A 98 -1.04 41.49 22.79
C PHE A 98 -1.87 41.09 21.58
N VAL A 99 -3.08 41.66 21.47
CA VAL A 99 -3.97 41.54 20.31
C VAL A 99 -3.44 42.32 19.09
N ARG A 100 -2.13 42.61 19.06
CA ARG A 100 -1.44 43.33 17.97
C ARG A 100 -0.22 42.54 17.45
N TYR A 101 -0.41 41.26 17.22
CA TYR A 101 0.01 40.65 15.96
C TYR A 101 -1.20 39.95 15.34
N VAL A 102 -2.15 40.76 14.88
CA VAL A 102 -3.03 40.33 13.81
C VAL A 102 -2.14 39.95 12.64
N THR A 103 -2.00 38.66 12.37
CA THR A 103 -1.83 38.21 10.99
C THR A 103 -2.83 37.10 10.74
N ARG A 104 -4.04 37.54 10.35
CA ARG A 104 -4.84 36.98 9.27
C ARG A 104 -4.96 35.45 9.32
N ARG A 105 -6.11 34.95 9.79
CA ARG A 105 -6.64 33.61 9.45
C ARG A 105 -6.21 33.33 8.01
N SER A 106 -5.24 32.45 7.79
CA SER A 106 -4.79 32.21 6.41
C SER A 106 -6.03 31.68 5.70
N GLN A 107 -6.34 32.19 4.51
CA GLN A 107 -7.50 31.74 3.73
C GLN A 107 -7.52 30.20 3.66
N VAL A 108 -6.32 29.62 3.57
CA VAL A 108 -5.95 28.23 3.79
C VAL A 108 -6.60 27.55 5.01
N ALA A 109 -6.41 28.07 6.23
CA ALA A 109 -6.97 27.48 7.44
C ALA A 109 -8.50 27.59 7.48
N VAL A 110 -9.06 28.68 6.94
CA VAL A 110 -10.51 28.84 6.79
C VAL A 110 -11.05 27.80 5.81
N ASP A 111 -10.42 27.68 4.64
CA ASP A 111 -10.86 26.78 3.58
C ASP A 111 -10.71 25.31 4.02
N LEU A 112 -9.64 24.95 4.73
CA LEU A 112 -9.41 23.60 5.29
C LEU A 112 -10.43 23.22 6.38
N LEU A 113 -10.89 24.18 7.18
CA LEU A 113 -11.84 23.94 8.27
C LEU A 113 -13.31 24.05 7.82
N THR A 114 -13.59 24.75 6.71
CA THR A 114 -14.97 24.97 6.21
C THR A 114 -15.31 24.12 4.99
N VAL A 115 -14.32 23.74 4.19
CA VAL A 115 -14.48 22.90 3.00
C VAL A 115 -13.94 21.51 3.33
N GLY A 116 -14.78 20.49 3.16
CA GLY A 116 -14.36 19.09 3.28
C GLY A 116 -13.23 18.75 2.30
N TYR A 117 -12.64 17.56 2.46
CA TYR A 117 -11.51 17.13 1.65
C TYR A 117 -11.69 17.39 0.15
N SER A 118 -10.76 18.13 -0.46
CA SER A 118 -10.76 18.44 -1.90
C SER A 118 -9.35 18.43 -2.47
N SER A 119 -9.22 17.79 -3.65
CA SER A 119 -7.95 17.67 -4.37
C SER A 119 -7.31 19.02 -4.71
N THR A 120 -8.09 20.11 -4.75
CA THR A 120 -7.60 21.47 -5.02
C THR A 120 -6.63 21.97 -3.95
N TYR A 121 -6.77 21.49 -2.71
CA TYR A 121 -5.96 21.97 -1.57
C TYR A 121 -4.73 21.09 -1.26
N ILE A 122 -4.51 20.01 -2.01
CA ILE A 122 -3.37 19.10 -1.78
C ILE A 122 -2.01 19.82 -1.76
N PRO A 123 -1.67 20.73 -2.70
CA PRO A 123 -0.36 21.39 -2.70
C PRO A 123 -0.09 22.19 -1.42
N LEU A 124 -1.15 22.70 -0.83
CA LEU A 124 -1.12 23.52 0.37
C LEU A 124 -1.00 22.66 1.63
N VAL A 125 -1.73 21.56 1.69
CA VAL A 125 -1.59 20.53 2.74
C VAL A 125 -0.16 20.01 2.77
N GLU A 126 0.42 19.65 1.61
CA GLU A 126 1.81 19.18 1.53
C GLU A 126 2.80 20.24 2.01
N LYS A 127 2.55 21.52 1.72
CA LYS A 127 3.38 22.62 2.21
C LYS A 127 3.32 22.76 3.73
N GLU A 128 2.14 22.70 4.33
CA GLU A 128 2.00 22.77 5.79
C GLU A 128 2.55 21.51 6.48
N TRP A 129 2.32 20.34 5.90
CA TRP A 129 2.91 19.08 6.34
C TRP A 129 4.45 19.15 6.39
N ALA A 130 5.08 19.66 5.32
CA ALA A 130 6.52 19.83 5.26
C ALA A 130 7.06 20.78 6.35
N LYS A 131 6.30 21.83 6.71
CA LYS A 131 6.66 22.72 7.82
C LYS A 131 6.58 22.03 9.18
N LEU A 132 5.53 21.24 9.42
CA LEU A 132 5.38 20.47 10.66
C LEU A 132 6.55 19.49 10.82
N LYS A 133 6.92 18.81 9.73
CA LYS A 133 8.08 17.92 9.69
C LYS A 133 9.39 18.68 9.97
N ALA A 134 9.61 19.82 9.32
CA ALA A 134 10.82 20.62 9.51
C ALA A 134 10.96 21.18 10.94
N ARG A 135 9.85 21.39 11.64
CA ARG A 135 9.82 21.81 13.04
C ARG A 135 10.02 20.65 14.03
N GLY A 136 10.05 19.41 13.56
CA GLY A 136 10.15 18.23 14.43
C GLY A 136 8.92 18.06 15.33
N VAL A 137 7.73 18.43 14.84
CA VAL A 137 6.51 18.28 15.63
C VAL A 137 6.21 16.79 15.82
N SER A 138 5.86 16.43 17.05
CA SER A 138 5.44 15.10 17.47
C SER A 138 4.14 15.19 18.27
N ILE A 139 3.44 14.06 18.42
CA ILE A 139 2.23 13.96 19.25
C ILE A 139 2.37 12.88 20.30
N THR A 140 1.73 13.08 21.44
CA THR A 140 1.67 12.07 22.52
C THR A 140 0.51 11.09 22.28
N LYS A 141 0.53 9.98 23.04
CA LYS A 141 -0.54 8.99 23.05
C LYS A 141 -1.92 9.60 23.30
N ASP A 142 -2.04 10.52 24.24
CA ASP A 142 -3.32 11.16 24.58
C ASP A 142 -3.89 11.97 23.41
N VAL A 143 -3.04 12.71 22.68
CA VAL A 143 -3.46 13.48 21.50
C VAL A 143 -3.91 12.54 20.39
N PHE A 144 -3.18 11.45 20.18
CA PHE A 144 -3.56 10.44 19.17
C PHE A 144 -4.89 9.75 19.53
N MET A 145 -5.11 9.41 20.80
CA MET A 145 -6.38 8.83 21.26
C MET A 145 -7.55 9.81 21.06
N LEU A 146 -7.34 11.09 21.33
CA LEU A 146 -8.35 12.13 21.05
C LEU A 146 -8.69 12.19 19.56
N TRP A 147 -7.70 12.08 18.68
CA TRP A 147 -7.95 12.05 17.24
C TRP A 147 -8.69 10.78 16.81
N LEU A 148 -8.41 9.63 17.42
CA LEU A 148 -9.14 8.38 17.17
C LEU A 148 -10.62 8.46 17.55
N GLU A 149 -11.04 9.41 18.38
CA GLU A 149 -12.47 9.67 18.66
C GLU A 149 -13.15 10.47 17.54
N ASN A 150 -12.38 11.08 16.63
CA ASN A 150 -12.92 11.83 15.51
C ASN A 150 -13.56 10.89 14.46
N GLY A 151 -14.85 11.08 14.18
CA GLY A 151 -15.59 10.21 13.26
C GLY A 151 -15.05 10.22 11.82
N GLU A 152 -14.50 11.33 11.34
CA GLU A 152 -13.91 11.40 9.99
C GLU A 152 -12.58 10.64 9.91
N PHE A 153 -11.79 10.67 11.00
CA PHE A 153 -10.57 9.87 11.08
C PHE A 153 -10.88 8.38 11.16
N GLN A 154 -11.87 7.96 11.95
CA GLN A 154 -12.33 6.57 11.99
C GLN A 154 -12.80 6.08 10.62
N GLN A 155 -13.64 6.87 9.92
CA GLN A 155 -14.08 6.54 8.56
C GLN A 155 -12.90 6.39 7.60
N LEU A 156 -11.88 7.24 7.70
CA LEU A 156 -10.69 7.12 6.86
C LEU A 156 -9.84 5.89 7.19
N LEU A 157 -9.77 5.49 8.47
CA LEU A 157 -9.09 4.25 8.86
C LEU A 157 -9.85 3.01 8.36
N ASP A 158 -11.18 3.04 8.39
CA ASP A 158 -12.05 1.99 7.83
C ASP A 158 -11.91 1.90 6.30
N ASP A 159 -11.93 3.05 5.60
CA ASP A 159 -11.65 3.15 4.15
C ASP A 159 -10.26 2.60 3.79
N ALA A 160 -9.31 2.71 4.72
CA ALA A 160 -7.95 2.20 4.60
C ALA A 160 -7.83 0.72 5.01
N GLU A 161 -8.91 0.06 5.40
CA GLU A 161 -8.88 -1.33 5.91
C GLU A 161 -7.91 -1.50 7.09
N ILE A 162 -7.76 -0.49 7.96
CA ILE A 162 -6.92 -0.55 9.15
C ILE A 162 -7.76 -1.03 10.32
N ASP A 163 -7.37 -2.15 10.93
CA ASP A 163 -8.06 -2.66 12.11
C ASP A 163 -7.80 -1.76 13.33
N THR A 164 -8.88 -1.20 13.88
CA THR A 164 -8.86 -0.35 15.07
C THR A 164 -9.43 -1.04 16.32
N ALA A 165 -9.65 -2.36 16.27
CA ALA A 165 -10.19 -3.14 17.38
C ALA A 165 -9.38 -2.96 18.69
N ASN A 166 -8.06 -2.76 18.57
CA ASN A 166 -7.20 -2.43 19.70
C ASN A 166 -6.48 -1.09 19.55
N ARG A 167 -7.23 0.00 19.77
CA ARG A 167 -6.73 1.39 19.68
C ARG A 167 -5.48 1.65 20.50
N ALA A 168 -5.38 1.05 21.69
CA ALA A 168 -4.23 1.20 22.59
C ALA A 168 -2.94 0.63 21.98
N GLU A 169 -3.03 -0.53 21.35
CA GLU A 169 -1.92 -1.18 20.65
C GLU A 169 -1.59 -0.49 19.33
N LEU A 170 -2.56 0.14 18.67
CA LEU A 170 -2.30 0.88 17.43
C LEU A 170 -1.24 1.96 17.64
N PHE A 171 -1.30 2.72 18.73
CA PHE A 171 -0.25 3.70 19.05
C PHE A 171 1.10 3.02 19.27
N ASP A 172 1.14 1.95 20.07
CA ASP A 172 2.38 1.25 20.43
C ASP A 172 3.03 0.55 19.21
N VAL A 173 2.23 0.21 18.19
CA VAL A 173 2.72 -0.33 16.91
C VAL A 173 3.29 0.78 16.01
N LEU A 174 2.70 1.97 16.07
CA LEU A 174 3.20 3.15 15.34
C LEU A 174 4.46 3.72 15.98
N ASP A 175 4.58 3.66 17.31
CA ASP A 175 5.70 4.14 18.13
C ASP A 175 6.87 3.15 18.06
N ALA A 176 7.50 3.11 16.89
CA ALA A 176 8.52 2.10 16.58
C ALA A 176 9.82 2.30 17.37
N ASP A 177 10.10 3.51 17.85
CA ASP A 177 11.25 3.82 18.70
C ASP A 177 10.94 3.76 20.21
N MET A 178 9.67 3.57 20.58
CA MET A 178 9.16 3.60 21.95
C MET A 178 9.50 4.91 22.68
N GLY A 179 9.60 6.01 21.93
CA GLY A 179 9.84 7.34 22.47
C GLY A 179 8.64 7.92 23.22
N GLY A 180 7.49 7.23 23.16
CA GLY A 180 6.22 7.69 23.75
C GLY A 180 5.58 8.84 22.97
N GLN A 181 6.11 9.14 21.79
CA GLN A 181 5.66 10.22 20.92
C GLN A 181 5.72 9.75 19.47
N LEU A 182 4.74 10.13 18.67
CA LEU A 182 4.74 9.86 17.23
C LEU A 182 5.16 11.09 16.46
N THR A 183 6.20 10.94 15.65
CA THR A 183 6.58 11.93 14.65
C THR A 183 5.61 11.90 13.45
N MET A 184 5.62 12.97 12.65
CA MET A 184 4.84 13.03 11.40
C MET A 184 5.11 11.85 10.47
N ASP A 185 6.37 11.45 10.36
CA ASP A 185 6.80 10.35 9.50
C ASP A 185 6.28 9.01 10.02
N GLU A 186 6.28 8.79 11.33
CA GLU A 186 5.74 7.56 11.95
C GLU A 186 4.23 7.47 11.80
N LEU A 187 3.50 8.57 11.93
CA LEU A 187 2.05 8.60 11.73
C LEU A 187 1.68 8.16 10.31
N ILE A 188 2.21 8.84 9.30
CA ILE A 188 1.85 8.52 7.91
C ILE A 188 2.44 7.18 7.51
N THR A 189 3.73 6.96 7.74
CA THR A 189 4.39 5.73 7.29
C THR A 189 3.84 4.50 8.03
N GLY A 190 3.58 4.62 9.32
CA GLY A 190 3.03 3.56 10.14
C GLY A 190 1.61 3.20 9.71
N LEU A 191 0.70 4.17 9.60
CA LEU A 191 -0.67 3.91 9.14
C LEU A 191 -0.71 3.37 7.70
N MET A 192 0.13 3.91 6.82
CA MET A 192 0.24 3.42 5.44
C MET A 192 0.79 2.00 5.33
N LYS A 193 1.59 1.56 6.31
CA LYS A 193 2.08 0.17 6.39
C LYS A 193 1.05 -0.77 7.01
N LEU A 194 0.24 -0.30 7.95
CA LEU A 194 -0.83 -1.09 8.58
C LEU A 194 -2.05 -1.27 7.66
N ARG A 195 -2.14 -0.46 6.61
CA ARG A 195 -3.19 -0.50 5.60
C ARG A 195 -3.29 -1.86 4.87
N GLY A 196 -4.50 -2.39 4.77
CA GLY A 196 -4.85 -3.59 4.01
C GLY A 196 -5.08 -4.82 4.88
N SER A 197 -5.59 -5.91 4.28
CA SER A 197 -6.02 -7.11 5.00
C SER A 197 -5.01 -7.60 6.05
N VAL A 198 -5.49 -7.67 7.30
CA VAL A 198 -4.92 -8.15 8.58
C VAL A 198 -3.67 -9.05 8.49
N THR A 199 -3.57 -9.97 7.54
CA THR A 199 -2.39 -10.84 7.33
C THR A 199 -1.10 -10.07 7.01
N LYS A 200 -1.17 -8.89 6.39
CA LYS A 200 0.01 -8.04 6.16
C LYS A 200 0.31 -7.14 7.35
N SER A 201 -0.71 -6.72 8.10
CA SER A 201 -0.54 -5.92 9.32
C SER A 201 0.26 -6.70 10.37
N ASP A 202 -0.03 -7.99 10.57
CA ASP A 202 0.76 -8.85 11.46
C ASP A 202 2.23 -8.97 11.01
N ILE A 203 2.48 -9.15 9.71
CA ILE A 203 3.84 -9.22 9.14
C ILE A 203 4.58 -7.89 9.33
N VAL A 204 3.89 -6.75 9.15
CA VAL A 204 4.46 -5.42 9.35
C VAL A 204 4.75 -5.18 10.83
N ALA A 205 3.81 -5.51 11.72
CA ALA A 205 3.98 -5.39 13.17
C ALA A 205 5.17 -6.24 13.65
N ILE A 206 5.30 -7.48 13.15
CA ILE A 206 6.46 -8.34 13.39
C ILE A 206 7.74 -7.67 12.86
N ARG A 207 7.73 -7.13 11.63
CA ARG A 207 8.91 -6.50 11.03
C ARG A 207 9.35 -5.23 11.77
N LEU A 208 8.41 -4.43 12.27
CA LEU A 208 8.68 -3.24 13.08
C LEU A 208 9.26 -3.65 14.44
N LYS A 209 8.64 -4.62 15.12
CA LYS A 209 9.17 -5.18 16.38
C LYS A 209 10.57 -5.77 16.22
N VAL A 210 10.85 -6.45 15.10
CA VAL A 210 12.20 -6.97 14.79
C VAL A 210 13.19 -5.82 14.59
N ARG A 211 12.84 -4.77 13.85
CA ARG A 211 13.72 -3.59 13.68
C ARG A 211 14.00 -2.89 15.00
N TYR A 212 12.97 -2.76 15.85
CA TYR A 212 13.13 -2.21 17.19
C TYR A 212 14.14 -3.02 18.02
N LEU A 213 13.98 -4.35 18.04
CA LEU A 213 14.94 -5.24 18.68
C LEU A 213 16.35 -5.08 18.11
N THR A 214 16.49 -4.94 16.79
CA THR A 214 17.79 -4.68 16.15
C THR A 214 18.41 -3.35 16.63
N GLY A 215 17.62 -2.28 16.71
CA GLY A 215 18.10 -0.98 17.18
C GLY A 215 18.57 -0.99 18.63
N ILE A 216 17.89 -1.73 19.52
CA ILE A 216 18.34 -1.92 20.91
C ILE A 216 19.69 -2.64 20.95
N VAL A 217 19.84 -3.70 20.15
CA VAL A 217 21.09 -4.47 20.08
C VAL A 217 22.23 -3.62 19.55
N GLU A 218 22.01 -2.85 18.49
CA GLU A 218 23.01 -1.91 17.95
C GLU A 218 23.44 -0.87 18.99
N ASN A 219 22.49 -0.23 19.69
CA ASN A 219 22.82 0.75 20.72
C ASN A 219 23.60 0.13 21.89
N LYS A 220 23.26 -1.08 22.33
CA LYS A 220 24.02 -1.78 23.39
C LYS A 220 25.43 -2.16 22.94
N VAL A 221 25.61 -2.60 21.70
CA VAL A 221 26.93 -2.93 21.15
C VAL A 221 27.81 -1.68 21.06
N LEU A 222 27.25 -0.51 20.78
CA LEU A 222 27.99 0.76 20.76
C LEU A 222 28.42 1.21 22.17
N ASP A 223 27.61 0.97 23.20
CA ASP A 223 27.95 1.25 24.60
C ASP A 223 29.03 0.30 25.15
N GLU A 224 29.07 -0.95 24.71
CA GLU A 224 30.10 -1.92 25.13
C GLU A 224 31.45 -1.76 24.39
N GLY A 225 31.46 -1.15 23.20
CA GLY A 225 32.67 -0.91 22.40
C GLY A 225 33.46 0.34 22.78
N THR A 226 32.98 1.15 23.73
CA THR A 226 33.62 2.39 24.20
C THR A 226 34.20 2.31 25.61
N GLY A 227 34.26 1.11 26.21
CA GLY A 227 34.90 0.81 27.50
C GLY A 227 36.29 0.21 27.39
#